data_AF-A0A821MPZ7-F1
#
_entry.id   AF-A0A821MPZ7-F1
#
_cell.length_a   1.000
_cell.length_b   1.000
_cell.length_c   1.000
_cell.angle_alpha   90.00
_cell.angle_beta   90.00
_cell.angle_gamma   90.00
#
_symmetry.space_group_name_H-M   'P 1'
#
loop_
_entity.id
_entity.type
_entity.pdbx_description
1 polymer ?
#
loop_
_entity_poly.entity_id
_entity_poly.type
_entity_poly.pdbx_seq_one_letter_code
_entity_poly.pdbx_strand_id
1 'polypeptide(L)'
;GADGMAGEKNLHDADFTISLFRFCQLLCEGHNLEFQNYLRSQTGSNTNVNIIICTVDYLLSLQESLMDFYWHYSGKETVDAHGKENFCRAINVAKQVFNTLTEYIQV
;
A
#
# COMPACT_ATOMS: atom_id res chain seq x y z
N GLY A 1 -16.80 -20.72 -16.91
CA GLY A 1 -17.05 -19.32 -17.29
C GLY A 1 -16.82 -18.47 -16.06
N ALA A 2 -16.04 -17.40 -16.20
CA ALA A 2 -15.75 -16.37 -15.20
C ALA A 2 -15.02 -16.83 -13.91
N ASP A 3 -13.75 -17.23 -14.02
CA ASP A 3 -12.82 -17.38 -12.88
C ASP A 3 -11.50 -16.62 -13.09
N GLY A 4 -11.52 -15.58 -13.93
CA GLY A 4 -10.32 -14.83 -14.35
C GLY A 4 -10.28 -13.34 -13.99
N MET A 5 -11.35 -12.77 -13.40
CA MET A 5 -11.49 -11.31 -13.28
C MET A 5 -11.18 -10.72 -11.91
N ALA A 6 -10.85 -11.53 -10.90
CA ALA A 6 -10.56 -11.02 -9.56
C ALA A 6 -9.14 -10.41 -9.44
N GLY A 7 -8.17 -10.91 -10.20
CA GLY A 7 -6.77 -10.43 -10.15
C GLY A 7 -6.51 -9.15 -10.96
N GLU A 8 -7.11 -9.03 -12.16
CA GLU A 8 -6.86 -7.89 -13.07
C GLU A 8 -7.42 -6.56 -12.55
N LYS A 9 -8.50 -6.58 -11.74
CA LYS A 9 -9.12 -5.36 -11.22
C LYS A 9 -8.35 -4.73 -10.05
N ASN A 10 -7.56 -5.49 -9.30
CA ASN A 10 -6.96 -5.01 -8.05
C ASN A 10 -5.69 -4.17 -8.26
N LEU A 11 -5.05 -4.24 -9.42
CA LEU A 11 -3.75 -3.59 -9.68
C LEU A 11 -3.80 -2.51 -10.77
N HIS A 12 -4.95 -2.29 -11.39
CA HIS A 12 -5.12 -1.27 -12.44
C HIS A 12 -4.96 0.17 -11.91
N ASP A 13 -4.96 0.33 -10.59
CA ASP A 13 -4.83 1.60 -9.88
C ASP A 13 -3.51 1.74 -9.11
N ALA A 14 -2.49 0.93 -9.45
CA ALA A 14 -1.19 0.95 -8.80
C ALA A 14 -0.53 2.34 -8.85
N ASP A 15 -0.61 3.02 -10.00
CA ASP A 15 -0.02 4.36 -10.18
C ASP A 15 -0.73 5.43 -9.34
N PHE A 16 -2.07 5.36 -9.25
CA PHE A 16 -2.85 6.23 -8.37
C PHE A 16 -2.53 5.96 -6.91
N THR A 17 -2.49 4.69 -6.51
CA THR A 17 -2.17 4.26 -5.15
C THR A 17 -0.78 4.74 -4.73
N ILE A 18 0.22 4.56 -5.60
CA ILE A 18 1.58 5.08 -5.39
C ILE A 18 1.53 6.61 -5.24
N SER A 19 0.80 7.31 -6.11
CA SER A 19 0.70 8.77 -6.07
C SER A 19 0.03 9.26 -4.78
N LEU A 20 -0.99 8.55 -4.29
CA LEU A 20 -1.68 8.85 -3.04
C LEU A 20 -0.74 8.69 -1.84
N PHE A 21 -0.05 7.56 -1.73
CA PHE A 21 0.91 7.35 -0.64
C PHE A 21 2.12 8.29 -0.74
N ARG A 22 2.55 8.64 -1.96
CA ARG A 22 3.58 9.64 -2.18
C ARG A 22 3.13 11.01 -1.71
N PHE A 23 1.90 11.42 -1.99
CA PHE A 23 1.34 12.66 -1.46
C PHE A 23 1.36 12.68 0.07
N CYS A 24 0.90 11.61 0.73
CA CYS A 24 0.94 11.51 2.18
C CYS A 24 2.38 11.55 2.74
N GLN A 25 3.35 10.93 2.04
CA GLN A 25 4.76 10.98 2.40
C GLN A 25 5.28 12.43 2.39
N LEU A 26 5.03 13.17 1.31
CA LEU A 26 5.50 14.55 1.14
C LEU A 26 4.93 15.52 2.19
N LEU A 27 3.75 15.22 2.76
CA LEU A 27 3.17 16.02 3.85
C LEU A 27 3.95 15.88 5.17
N CYS A 28 4.67 14.78 5.36
CA CYS A 28 5.45 14.49 6.57
C CYS A 28 6.96 14.65 6.36
N GLU A 29 7.42 14.76 5.11
CA GLU A 29 8.83 15.00 4.77
C GLU A 29 9.33 16.32 5.42
N GLY A 30 10.55 16.29 5.94
CA GLY A 30 11.12 17.45 6.66
C GLY A 30 10.74 17.52 8.14
N HIS A 31 10.30 16.42 8.75
CA HIS A 31 10.08 16.27 10.20
C HIS A 31 9.03 17.22 10.80
N ASN A 32 7.91 17.43 10.08
CA ASN A 32 6.80 18.25 10.58
C ASN A 32 5.95 17.48 11.62
N LEU A 33 6.39 17.49 12.87
CA LEU A 33 5.75 16.76 13.96
C LEU A 33 4.29 17.19 14.20
N GLU A 34 3.95 18.46 14.01
CA GLU A 34 2.56 18.94 14.14
C GLU A 34 1.65 18.26 13.11
N PHE A 35 2.10 18.22 11.85
CA PHE A 35 1.32 17.59 10.79
C PHE A 35 1.26 16.07 10.94
N GLN A 36 2.37 15.43 11.31
CA GLN A 36 2.38 14.00 11.64
C GLN A 36 1.39 13.66 12.77
N ASN A 37 1.30 14.48 13.81
CA ASN A 37 0.33 14.32 14.88
C ASN A 37 -1.10 14.56 14.40
N TYR A 38 -1.30 15.56 13.53
CA TYR A 38 -2.60 15.82 12.92
C TYR A 38 -3.08 14.62 12.10
N LEU A 39 -2.21 13.86 11.42
CA LEU A 39 -2.62 12.63 10.72
C LEU A 39 -3.02 11.47 11.65
N ARG A 40 -2.55 11.48 12.91
CA ARG A 40 -2.93 10.47 13.92
C ARG A 40 -4.24 10.82 14.62
N SER A 41 -4.46 12.10 14.89
CA SER A 41 -5.59 12.56 15.69
C SER A 41 -5.93 14.02 15.41
N GLN A 42 -7.21 14.29 15.14
CA GLN A 42 -7.71 15.64 14.89
C GLN A 42 -8.52 16.15 16.10
N THR A 43 -7.79 16.57 17.14
CA THR A 43 -8.39 17.10 18.38
C THR A 43 -9.27 18.32 18.07
N GLY A 44 -10.54 18.30 18.49
CA GLY A 44 -11.51 19.35 18.18
C GLY A 44 -12.44 19.06 16.99
N SER A 45 -12.21 17.95 16.27
CA SER A 45 -13.18 17.40 15.32
C SER A 45 -14.15 16.41 16.00
N ASN A 46 -15.36 16.29 15.47
CA ASN A 46 -16.33 15.26 15.89
C ASN A 46 -15.96 13.85 15.39
N THR A 47 -15.04 13.76 14.42
CA THR A 47 -14.60 12.50 13.82
C THR A 47 -13.08 12.50 13.73
N ASN A 48 -12.49 11.40 14.17
CA ASN A 48 -11.05 11.17 14.16
C ASN A 48 -10.74 10.04 13.19
N VAL A 49 -9.84 10.28 12.24
CA VAL A 49 -9.34 9.26 11.32
C VAL A 49 -7.83 9.19 11.49
N ASN A 50 -7.36 8.02 11.93
CA ASN A 50 -5.94 7.76 12.08
C ASN A 50 -5.38 7.19 10.78
N ILE A 51 -4.82 8.07 9.96
CA ILE A 51 -4.31 7.73 8.63
C ILE A 51 -3.12 6.76 8.71
N ILE A 52 -2.37 6.78 9.82
CA ILE A 52 -1.25 5.86 10.04
C ILE A 52 -1.79 4.44 10.18
N ILE A 53 -2.84 4.24 10.99
CA ILE A 53 -3.48 2.93 11.15
C ILE A 53 -4.03 2.45 9.80
N CYS A 54 -4.77 3.30 9.07
CA CYS A 54 -5.29 2.92 7.75
C CYS A 54 -4.17 2.54 6.75
N THR A 55 -3.00 3.18 6.84
CA THR A 55 -1.84 2.84 6.01
C THR A 55 -1.28 1.45 6.36
N VAL A 56 -1.23 1.11 7.66
CA VAL A 56 -0.81 -0.23 8.12
C VAL A 56 -1.84 -1.30 7.72
N ASP A 57 -3.13 -1.02 7.85
CA ASP A 57 -4.20 -1.94 7.44
C ASP A 57 -4.11 -2.25 5.94
N TYR A 58 -3.87 -1.23 5.11
CA TYR A 58 -3.64 -1.42 3.68
C TYR A 58 -2.42 -2.32 3.40
N LEU A 59 -1.32 -2.11 4.14
CA LEU A 59 -0.12 -2.94 4.00
C LEU A 59 -0.38 -4.41 4.34
N LEU A 60 -1.21 -4.69 5.34
CA LEU A 60 -1.62 -6.05 5.70
C LEU A 60 -2.42 -6.70 4.58
N SER A 61 -3.42 -6.00 4.02
CA SER A 61 -4.18 -6.51 2.87
C SER A 61 -3.31 -6.77 1.64
N LEU A 62 -2.32 -5.90 1.39
CA LEU A 62 -1.34 -6.11 0.31
C LEU A 62 -0.48 -7.36 0.56
N GLN A 63 -0.07 -7.58 1.81
CA GLN A 63 0.72 -8.73 2.22
C GLN A 63 -0.06 -10.05 2.06
N GLU A 64 -1.35 -10.07 2.41
CA GLU A 64 -2.25 -11.22 2.16
C GLU A 64 -2.34 -11.52 0.66
N SER A 65 -2.53 -10.51 -0.19
CA SER A 65 -2.57 -10.68 -1.64
C SER A 65 -1.27 -11.25 -2.22
N LEU A 66 -0.11 -10.83 -1.70
CA LEU A 66 1.19 -11.39 -2.08
C LEU A 66 1.36 -12.85 -1.61
N MET A 67 0.77 -13.23 -0.48
CA MET A 67 0.77 -14.62 0.00
C MET A 67 -0.07 -15.52 -0.92
N ASP A 68 -1.24 -15.06 -1.34
CA ASP A 68 -2.09 -15.77 -2.31
C ASP A 68 -1.38 -15.96 -3.65
N PHE A 69 -0.66 -14.93 -4.12
CA PHE A 69 0.19 -15.01 -5.31
C PHE A 69 1.25 -16.11 -5.16
N TYR A 70 1.95 -16.15 -4.02
CA TYR A 70 2.94 -17.18 -3.75
C TYR A 70 2.32 -18.58 -3.81
N TRP A 71 1.17 -18.80 -3.15
CA TRP A 71 0.52 -20.11 -3.17
C TRP A 71 0.09 -20.53 -4.56
N HIS A 72 -0.46 -19.61 -5.37
CA HIS A 72 -0.86 -19.87 -6.74
C HIS A 72 0.30 -20.37 -7.63
N TYR A 73 1.52 -19.89 -7.40
CA TYR A 73 2.71 -20.28 -8.17
C TYR A 73 3.60 -21.32 -7.48
N SER A 74 3.33 -21.66 -6.21
CA SER A 74 4.20 -22.53 -5.39
C SER A 74 4.45 -23.93 -5.97
N GLY A 75 3.47 -24.50 -6.69
CA GLY A 75 3.59 -25.81 -7.35
C GLY A 75 3.95 -25.73 -8.84
N LYS A 76 4.18 -24.54 -9.39
CA LYS A 76 4.50 -24.33 -10.80
C LYS A 76 6.01 -24.23 -10.99
N GLU A 77 6.50 -24.79 -12.10
CA GLU A 77 7.93 -24.73 -12.42
C GLU A 77 8.42 -23.30 -12.69
N THR A 78 7.57 -22.47 -13.30
CA THR A 78 7.89 -21.07 -13.60
C THR A 78 6.69 -20.15 -13.41
N VAL A 79 6.99 -18.89 -13.11
CA VAL A 79 6.01 -17.78 -13.15
C VAL A 79 5.96 -17.25 -14.58
N ASP A 80 4.75 -17.15 -15.14
CA ASP A 80 4.54 -16.59 -16.47
C ASP A 80 4.81 -15.07 -16.51
N ALA A 81 4.86 -14.50 -17.72
CA ALA A 81 5.20 -13.08 -17.90
C ALA A 81 4.21 -12.13 -17.20
N HIS A 82 2.92 -12.46 -17.23
CA HIS A 82 1.88 -11.64 -16.60
C HIS A 82 1.96 -11.69 -15.08
N GLY A 83 2.21 -12.88 -14.52
CA GLY A 83 2.48 -13.07 -13.08
C GLY A 83 3.68 -12.24 -12.61
N LYS A 84 4.77 -12.22 -13.38
CA LYS A 84 5.95 -11.39 -13.07
C LYS A 84 5.61 -9.90 -13.08
N GLU A 85 4.87 -9.43 -14.09
CA GLU A 85 4.48 -8.03 -14.20
C GLU A 85 3.61 -7.59 -13.01
N ASN A 86 2.59 -8.39 -12.67
CA ASN A 86 1.73 -8.12 -11.52
C ASN A 86 2.50 -8.12 -10.20
N PHE A 87 3.42 -9.06 -10.02
CA PHE A 87 4.27 -9.09 -8.84
C PHE A 87 5.13 -7.83 -8.73
N CYS A 88 5.80 -7.42 -9.82
CA CYS A 88 6.59 -6.19 -9.85
C CYS A 88 5.76 -4.94 -9.51
N ARG A 89 4.54 -4.84 -10.04
CA ARG A 89 3.61 -3.75 -9.72
C ARG A 89 3.24 -3.73 -8.23
N ALA A 90 2.89 -4.87 -7.65
CA ALA A 90 2.57 -4.98 -6.21
C ALA A 90 3.78 -4.59 -5.33
N ILE A 91 4.99 -5.01 -5.70
CA ILE A 91 6.22 -4.63 -5.00
C ILE A 91 6.48 -3.12 -5.08
N ASN A 92 6.20 -2.47 -6.21
CA ASN A 92 6.34 -1.02 -6.33
C ASN A 92 5.37 -0.27 -5.41
N VAL A 93 4.13 -0.73 -5.29
CA VAL A 93 3.15 -0.19 -4.33
C VAL A 93 3.66 -0.38 -2.90
N ALA A 94 4.08 -1.60 -2.53
CA ALA A 94 4.60 -1.91 -1.20
C ALA A 94 5.78 -1.00 -0.84
N LYS A 95 6.73 -0.81 -1.76
CA LYS A 95 7.88 0.09 -1.58
C LYS A 95 7.44 1.51 -1.24
N GLN A 96 6.46 2.06 -1.94
CA GLN A 96 5.97 3.40 -1.66
C GLN A 96 5.27 3.47 -0.29
N VAL A 97 4.48 2.47 0.08
CA VAL A 97 3.84 2.38 1.41
C VAL A 97 4.89 2.38 2.53
N PHE A 98 5.97 1.61 2.39
CA PHE A 98 7.07 1.59 3.36
C PHE A 98 7.75 2.96 3.49
N ASN A 99 8.03 3.64 2.37
CA ASN A 99 8.60 4.99 2.40
C ASN A 99 7.67 5.99 3.13
N THR A 100 6.37 5.89 2.93
CA THR A 100 5.39 6.74 3.62
C THR A 100 5.37 6.46 5.12
N LEU A 101 5.39 5.18 5.53
CA LEU A 101 5.44 4.80 6.95
C LEU A 101 6.71 5.30 7.63
N THR A 102 7.86 5.30 6.95
CA THR A 102 9.10 5.84 7.53
C THR A 102 9.00 7.33 7.81
N GLU A 103 8.40 8.12 6.91
CA GLU A 103 8.22 9.57 7.15
C GLU A 103 7.22 9.88 8.27
N TYR A 104 6.25 8.99 8.53
CA TYR A 104 5.33 9.17 9.65
C TYR A 104 6.00 9.03 11.02
N ILE A 105 7.05 8.21 11.12
CA ILE A 105 7.70 7.87 12.41
C ILE A 105 9.04 8.57 12.62
N GLN A 106 9.62 9.14 11.57
CA GLN A 106 10.86 9.90 11.67
C GLN A 106 10.65 11.12 12.59
N VAL A 107 11.58 11.26 13.55
CA VAL A 107 11.65 12.35 14.54
C VAL A 107 12.67 13.38 14.09
#